data_AF-A0A2I0I089-F1
#
_entry.id   AF-A0A2I0I089-F1
#
_cell.length_a   1.000
_cell.length_b   1.000
_cell.length_c   1.000
_cell.angle_alpha   90.00
_cell.angle_beta   90.00
_cell.angle_gamma   90.00
#
_symmetry.space_group_name_H-M   'P 1'
#
loop_
_entity.id
_entity.type
_entity.pdbx_description
1 polymer ?
#
loop_
_entity_poly.entity_id
_entity_poly.type
_entity_poly.pdbx_seq_one_letter_code
_entity_poly.pdbx_strand_id
1 'polypeptide(L)'
;MSLTQFLTDLDLVLFNKLVPSIEFGIGEFPEPTHAVNIQVNVFQCGGIVLGICNTHTLHDGTALEVFLKDWAAAARGSGGGGGSSGVAARDFMVAAELFPANDLWLSDSSKIMFNSMPSEPEERVQAKNPTRVGAVTGLLWKCAMAVLERKKNGLRRPSVFTHVVNIRKRMNPPLSSPLGNFLWLAAAHYKDTTKSHDGTEDVLPSLIGELRRAISKVDGEFLSGLRQDISLISSSLEKVLGVGLSEKGHGVDHFVCSSWCNFRFYDIDFGWGRHVWVSTAGLCEPMFFNLIFLVDTTSGNGIEAWVIMDEQEMALLQEDPELCAFANVNPSPLTISSKL
;
A
#
# COMPACT_ATOMS: atom_id res chain seq x y z
N MET A 1 -5.07 -7.26 30.35
CA MET A 1 -3.81 -7.49 29.63
C MET A 1 -3.03 -6.17 29.57
N SER A 2 -1.70 -6.23 29.71
CA SER A 2 -0.81 -5.07 29.48
C SER A 2 -0.47 -4.90 28.00
N LEU A 3 -0.09 -3.69 27.57
CA LEU A 3 0.31 -3.43 26.18
C LEU A 3 1.56 -4.23 25.80
N THR A 4 2.54 -4.36 26.71
CA THR A 4 3.75 -5.16 26.47
C THR A 4 3.42 -6.63 26.23
N GLN A 5 2.50 -7.22 27.00
CA GLN A 5 2.05 -8.60 26.76
C GLN A 5 1.40 -8.73 25.38
N PHE A 6 0.52 -7.78 25.02
CA PHE A 6 -0.14 -7.78 23.71
C PHE A 6 0.84 -7.64 22.54
N LEU A 7 1.88 -6.82 22.66
CA LEU A 7 2.90 -6.66 21.62
C LEU A 7 3.94 -7.78 21.62
N THR A 8 4.01 -8.60 22.68
CA THR A 8 4.93 -9.74 22.71
C THR A 8 4.36 -10.91 21.91
N ASP A 9 3.06 -11.15 22.04
CA ASP A 9 2.32 -12.20 21.36
C ASP A 9 1.05 -11.60 20.73
N LEU A 10 1.19 -11.19 19.47
CA LEU A 10 0.17 -10.41 18.78
C LEU A 10 -0.97 -11.31 18.31
N ASP A 11 -2.08 -11.30 19.05
CA ASP A 11 -3.34 -11.88 18.59
C ASP A 11 -3.97 -10.97 17.52
N LEU A 12 -3.93 -11.42 16.26
CA LEU A 12 -4.48 -10.69 15.12
C LEU A 12 -6.01 -10.48 15.19
N VAL A 13 -6.75 -11.40 15.84
CA VAL A 13 -8.19 -11.26 16.04
C VAL A 13 -8.47 -10.13 17.02
N LEU A 14 -7.70 -10.04 18.10
CA LEU A 14 -7.82 -8.93 19.04
C LEU A 14 -7.28 -7.62 18.45
N PHE A 15 -6.20 -7.67 17.68
CA PHE A 15 -5.63 -6.51 16.98
C PHE A 15 -6.65 -5.83 16.08
N ASN A 16 -7.43 -6.60 15.32
CA ASN A 16 -8.51 -6.07 14.48
C ASN A 16 -9.68 -5.45 15.26
N LYS A 17 -9.80 -5.70 16.58
CA LYS A 17 -10.79 -5.04 17.44
C LYS A 17 -10.30 -3.70 18.00
N LEU A 18 -9.01 -3.36 17.81
CA LEU A 18 -8.44 -2.09 18.28
C LEU A 18 -8.72 -0.93 17.34
N VAL A 19 -9.24 -1.20 16.14
CA VAL A 19 -9.71 -0.18 15.19
C VAL A 19 -11.24 -0.03 15.28
N PRO A 20 -11.78 1.17 14.98
CA PRO A 20 -13.23 1.37 14.90
C PRO A 20 -13.91 0.30 14.03
N SER A 21 -14.91 -0.38 14.58
CA SER A 21 -15.77 -1.30 13.83
C SER A 21 -16.58 -0.49 12.81
N ILE A 22 -16.22 -0.59 11.53
CA ILE A 22 -17.00 -0.04 10.43
C ILE A 22 -17.52 -1.23 9.63
N GLU A 23 -18.84 -1.39 9.55
CA GLU A 23 -19.44 -2.28 8.56
C GLU A 23 -19.12 -1.69 7.17
N PHE A 24 -18.18 -2.29 6.46
CA PHE A 24 -17.85 -1.90 5.08
C PHE A 24 -18.96 -2.38 4.15
N GLY A 25 -20.06 -1.63 4.07
CA GLY A 25 -21.07 -1.86 3.04
C GLY A 25 -20.54 -1.42 1.68
N ILE A 26 -20.27 -2.36 0.78
CA ILE A 26 -20.15 -2.05 -0.65
C ILE A 26 -21.55 -1.65 -1.13
N GLY A 27 -21.80 -0.34 -1.35
CA GLY A 27 -22.91 0.09 -2.19
C GLY A 27 -23.71 1.31 -1.74
N GLU A 28 -23.76 1.65 -0.46
CA GLU A 28 -24.47 2.85 0.01
C GLU A 28 -23.73 3.44 1.21
N PHE A 29 -23.36 4.72 1.14
CA PHE A 29 -22.85 5.46 2.30
C PHE A 29 -24.05 5.98 3.07
N PRO A 30 -24.36 5.49 4.28
CA PRO A 30 -25.34 6.16 5.14
C PRO A 30 -24.72 7.49 5.58
N GLU A 31 -25.49 8.58 5.52
CA GLU A 31 -25.05 9.85 6.11
C GLU A 31 -24.79 9.71 7.63
N PRO A 32 -23.82 10.44 8.21
CA PRO A 32 -22.68 11.10 7.59
C PRO A 32 -21.43 10.20 7.64
N THR A 33 -20.79 10.02 6.49
CA THR A 33 -19.48 9.35 6.39
C THR A 33 -18.44 10.18 7.16
N HIS A 34 -18.03 9.71 8.33
CA HIS A 34 -17.00 10.38 9.11
C HIS A 34 -15.67 10.31 8.33
N ALA A 35 -15.02 11.46 8.14
CA ALA A 35 -13.78 11.53 7.38
C ALA A 35 -12.65 10.72 8.04
N VAL A 36 -12.68 10.66 9.37
CA VAL A 36 -11.81 9.82 10.23
C VAL A 36 -12.63 9.35 11.43
N ASN A 37 -12.57 8.05 11.72
CA ASN A 37 -13.04 7.45 12.97
C ASN A 37 -11.83 7.09 13.82
N ILE A 38 -11.92 7.34 15.13
CA ILE A 38 -10.80 7.15 16.07
C ILE A 38 -11.30 6.35 17.27
N GLN A 39 -10.55 5.31 17.63
CA GLN A 39 -10.77 4.51 18.82
C GLN A 39 -9.54 4.60 19.74
N VAL A 40 -9.77 4.96 20.99
CA VAL A 40 -8.72 5.00 22.02
C VAL A 40 -8.84 3.76 22.89
N ASN A 41 -7.81 2.92 22.87
CA ASN A 41 -7.78 1.67 23.63
C ASN A 41 -6.75 1.79 24.75
N VAL A 42 -7.20 1.73 26.00
CA VAL A 42 -6.34 1.87 27.18
C VAL A 42 -6.13 0.51 27.84
N PHE A 43 -4.88 0.07 27.93
CA PHE A 43 -4.48 -1.18 28.56
C PHE A 43 -4.33 -1.01 30.07
N GLN A 44 -4.38 -2.11 30.83
CA GLN A 44 -4.29 -2.09 32.30
C GLN A 44 -2.99 -1.48 32.83
N CYS A 45 -1.91 -1.51 32.05
CA CYS A 45 -0.63 -0.89 32.39
C CYS A 45 -0.56 0.61 32.06
N GLY A 46 -1.66 1.22 31.59
CA GLY A 46 -1.72 2.61 31.12
C GLY A 46 -1.23 2.81 29.68
N GLY A 47 -0.77 1.75 28.99
CA GLY A 47 -0.42 1.81 27.58
C GLY A 47 -1.63 2.11 26.70
N ILE A 48 -1.44 2.89 25.63
CA ILE A 48 -2.53 3.37 24.77
C ILE A 48 -2.29 2.89 23.34
N VAL A 49 -3.34 2.40 22.69
CA VAL A 49 -3.38 2.17 21.23
C VAL A 49 -4.46 3.07 20.63
N LEU A 50 -4.06 3.89 19.66
CA LEU A 50 -4.96 4.69 18.83
C LEU A 50 -5.29 3.91 17.56
N GLY A 51 -6.52 3.40 17.46
CA GLY A 51 -7.05 2.83 16.23
C GLY A 51 -7.67 3.92 15.37
N ILE A 52 -7.31 3.97 14.09
CA ILE A 52 -7.76 5.02 13.16
C ILE A 52 -8.31 4.34 11.91
N CYS A 53 -9.54 4.69 11.55
CA CYS A 53 -10.16 4.31 10.29
C CYS A 53 -10.47 5.57 9.48
N ASN A 54 -9.73 5.80 8.41
CA ASN A 54 -9.94 6.93 7.50
C ASN A 54 -10.77 6.53 6.29
N THR A 55 -11.66 7.42 5.86
CA THR A 55 -12.38 7.26 4.60
C THR A 55 -11.40 7.45 3.44
N HIS A 56 -11.04 6.36 2.75
CA HIS A 56 -9.96 6.36 1.75
C HIS A 56 -10.27 7.21 0.49
N THR A 57 -11.56 7.48 0.21
CA THR A 57 -11.97 8.43 -0.84
C THR A 57 -11.59 9.87 -0.50
N LEU A 58 -11.47 10.21 0.79
CA LEU A 58 -11.11 11.54 1.27
C LEU A 58 -9.63 11.68 1.62
N HIS A 59 -8.99 10.61 2.09
CA HIS A 59 -7.63 10.67 2.62
C HIS A 59 -6.75 9.53 2.09
N ASP A 60 -5.66 9.89 1.43
CA ASP A 60 -4.51 8.98 1.31
C ASP A 60 -3.59 9.07 2.54
N GLY A 61 -2.53 8.24 2.56
CA GLY A 61 -1.56 8.22 3.68
C GLY A 61 -0.86 9.56 3.93
N THR A 62 -0.69 10.41 2.90
CA THR A 62 -0.10 11.75 3.09
C THR A 62 -1.09 12.68 3.80
N ALA A 63 -2.35 12.64 3.39
CA ALA A 63 -3.41 13.40 4.06
C ALA A 63 -3.60 12.93 5.52
N LEU A 64 -3.50 11.62 5.78
CA LEU A 64 -3.53 11.05 7.13
C LEU A 64 -2.35 11.55 7.98
N GLU A 65 -1.12 11.53 7.45
CA GLU A 65 0.06 12.04 8.15
C GLU A 65 -0.11 13.51 8.55
N VAL A 66 -0.64 14.34 7.64
CA VAL A 66 -0.95 15.75 7.91
C VAL A 66 -1.98 15.88 9.04
N PHE A 67 -3.09 15.14 8.93
CA PHE A 67 -4.14 15.15 9.96
C PHE A 67 -3.59 14.79 11.33
N LEU A 68 -2.79 13.72 11.43
CA LEU A 68 -2.23 13.27 12.71
C LEU A 68 -1.23 14.28 13.29
N LYS A 69 -0.43 14.96 12.46
CA LYS A 69 0.48 16.01 12.93
C LYS A 69 -0.29 17.21 13.49
N ASP A 70 -1.32 17.67 12.78
CA ASP A 70 -2.14 18.80 13.19
C ASP A 70 -2.93 18.44 14.47
N TRP A 71 -3.46 17.22 14.57
CA TRP A 71 -4.15 16.73 15.77
C TRP A 71 -3.22 16.65 16.98
N ALA A 72 -2.01 16.08 16.82
CA ALA A 72 -1.03 16.01 17.89
C ALA A 72 -0.55 17.40 18.34
N ALA A 73 -0.37 18.35 17.41
CA ALA A 73 0.00 19.73 17.74
C ALA A 73 -1.09 20.44 18.56
N ALA A 74 -2.36 20.25 18.19
CA ALA A 74 -3.50 20.75 18.95
C ALA A 74 -3.56 20.14 20.36
N ALA A 75 -3.35 18.82 20.48
CA ALA A 75 -3.37 18.11 21.77
C ALA A 75 -2.29 18.62 22.75
N ARG A 76 -1.11 19.02 22.25
CA ARG A 76 -0.02 19.59 23.07
C ARG A 76 -0.25 21.05 23.49
N GLY A 77 -1.33 21.70 23.07
CA GLY A 77 -1.52 23.14 23.28
C GLY A 77 -0.48 24.00 22.55
N SER A 78 0.20 23.44 21.54
CA SER A 78 1.17 24.17 20.71
C SER A 78 0.49 25.04 19.63
N GLY A 79 -0.84 24.97 19.51
CA GLY A 79 -1.63 26.00 18.84
C GLY A 79 -1.69 27.23 19.74
N GLY A 80 -0.96 28.27 19.37
CA GLY A 80 -0.67 29.44 20.22
C GLY A 80 -1.88 30.03 20.94
N GLY A 81 -1.63 30.51 22.16
CA GLY A 81 -2.59 31.31 22.91
C GLY A 81 -2.99 32.58 22.14
N GLY A 82 -4.28 32.90 22.20
CA GLY A 82 -4.83 34.16 21.69
C GLY A 82 -5.15 34.14 20.18
N GLY A 83 -6.37 33.75 19.86
CA GLY A 83 -6.91 33.78 18.50
C GLY A 83 -6.77 32.44 17.79
N SER A 84 -7.84 32.00 17.14
CA SER A 84 -7.84 30.87 16.20
C SER A 84 -6.60 30.91 15.30
N SER A 85 -5.54 30.16 15.63
CA SER A 85 -4.57 29.74 14.61
C SER A 85 -5.30 28.66 13.82
N GLY A 86 -6.22 29.10 12.97
CA GLY A 86 -6.96 28.20 12.10
C GLY A 86 -5.94 27.29 11.43
N VAL A 87 -6.16 25.98 11.55
CA VAL A 87 -5.58 25.03 10.59
C VAL A 87 -5.83 25.68 9.24
N ALA A 88 -4.77 26.14 8.56
CA ALA A 88 -4.91 26.87 7.31
C ALA A 88 -5.90 26.08 6.46
N ALA A 89 -6.99 26.72 6.00
CA ALA A 89 -8.02 26.03 5.25
C ALA A 89 -7.33 25.31 4.10
N ARG A 90 -7.20 23.99 4.20
CA ARG A 90 -6.51 23.19 3.20
C ARG A 90 -7.55 22.82 2.18
N ASP A 91 -7.21 23.07 0.93
CA ASP A 91 -8.13 22.90 -0.17
C ASP A 91 -8.32 21.40 -0.47
N PHE A 92 -9.54 20.90 -0.26
CA PHE A 92 -9.96 19.55 -0.61
C PHE A 92 -10.48 19.45 -2.05
N MET A 93 -10.74 20.59 -2.71
CA MET A 93 -11.29 20.64 -4.07
C MET A 93 -10.23 20.37 -5.13
N VAL A 94 -8.95 20.61 -4.83
CA VAL A 94 -7.84 20.41 -5.78
C VAL A 94 -7.88 19.04 -6.46
N ALA A 95 -8.19 17.97 -5.72
CA ALA A 95 -8.29 16.64 -6.31
C ALA A 95 -9.43 16.54 -7.34
N ALA A 96 -10.62 17.03 -6.98
CA ALA A 96 -11.79 17.03 -7.85
C ALA A 96 -11.65 17.97 -9.06
N GLU A 97 -10.93 19.09 -8.91
CA GLU A 97 -10.65 20.00 -10.03
C GLU A 97 -9.64 19.42 -11.02
N LEU A 98 -8.62 18.71 -10.52
CA LEU A 98 -7.61 18.08 -11.37
C LEU A 98 -8.11 16.80 -12.04
N PHE A 99 -8.96 16.05 -11.34
CA PHE A 99 -9.51 14.75 -11.77
C PHE A 99 -11.02 14.70 -11.46
N PRO A 100 -11.87 15.38 -12.27
CA PRO A 100 -13.30 15.45 -12.02
C PRO A 100 -13.96 14.05 -12.14
N ALA A 101 -14.73 13.70 -11.12
CA ALA A 101 -15.57 12.50 -11.15
C ALA A 101 -16.79 12.77 -12.04
N ASN A 102 -16.71 12.38 -13.32
CA ASN A 102 -17.89 12.33 -14.17
C ASN A 102 -18.61 11.00 -13.91
N ASP A 103 -19.90 11.06 -13.55
CA ASP A 103 -20.68 9.98 -12.91
C ASP A 103 -20.80 8.65 -13.67
N LEU A 104 -20.46 8.63 -14.96
CA LEU A 104 -20.42 7.41 -15.77
C LEU A 104 -19.11 6.63 -15.60
N TRP A 105 -18.08 7.22 -14.98
CA TRP A 105 -16.71 6.80 -15.24
C TRP A 105 -16.10 5.88 -14.17
N LEU A 106 -16.30 6.17 -12.88
CA LEU A 106 -15.82 5.29 -11.79
C LEU A 106 -16.69 4.04 -11.62
N SER A 107 -18.02 4.18 -11.79
CA SER A 107 -18.97 3.06 -11.72
C SER A 107 -18.78 2.09 -12.88
N ASP A 108 -18.54 2.61 -14.09
CA ASP A 108 -18.22 1.77 -15.25
C ASP A 108 -16.75 1.33 -15.24
N SER A 109 -15.79 2.04 -14.64
CA SER A 109 -14.41 1.51 -14.44
C SER A 109 -14.39 0.34 -13.46
N SER A 110 -15.20 0.38 -12.39
CA SER A 110 -15.43 -0.80 -11.53
C SER A 110 -16.12 -1.96 -12.24
N LYS A 111 -16.88 -1.70 -13.32
CA LYS A 111 -17.47 -2.74 -14.20
C LYS A 111 -16.54 -3.15 -15.35
N ILE A 112 -15.67 -2.27 -15.85
CA ILE A 112 -14.67 -2.52 -16.91
C ILE A 112 -13.52 -3.35 -16.36
N MET A 113 -13.28 -3.33 -15.03
CA MET A 113 -12.49 -4.36 -14.35
C MET A 113 -12.95 -5.81 -14.65
N PHE A 114 -14.11 -6.01 -15.29
CA PHE A 114 -14.64 -7.32 -15.67
C PHE A 114 -14.61 -7.67 -17.17
N ASN A 115 -14.18 -6.81 -18.11
CA ASN A 115 -14.14 -7.18 -19.53
C ASN A 115 -12.93 -6.62 -20.30
N SER A 116 -12.25 -7.49 -21.04
CA SER A 116 -10.90 -7.33 -21.62
C SER A 116 -10.91 -7.03 -23.14
N MET A 117 -9.81 -6.43 -23.68
CA MET A 117 -9.13 -6.69 -24.98
C MET A 117 -7.83 -5.79 -25.12
N PRO A 118 -6.88 -5.98 -26.09
CA PRO A 118 -5.42 -6.11 -25.81
C PRO A 118 -4.46 -4.96 -26.22
N SER A 119 -3.17 -5.01 -25.78
CA SER A 119 -1.97 -4.57 -26.57
C SER A 119 -0.57 -4.94 -25.98
N GLU A 120 0.47 -4.61 -26.75
CA GLU A 120 1.85 -5.14 -27.02
C GLU A 120 2.94 -5.27 -25.92
N PRO A 121 4.05 -6.01 -26.18
CA PRO A 121 5.17 -6.20 -25.25
C PRO A 121 6.27 -5.12 -25.33
N GLU A 122 6.92 -4.83 -24.20
CA GLU A 122 8.06 -3.90 -24.09
C GLU A 122 9.35 -4.59 -23.58
N GLU A 123 10.52 -4.05 -23.94
CA GLU A 123 11.86 -4.60 -23.66
C GLU A 123 12.35 -4.45 -22.20
N ARG A 124 13.12 -5.45 -21.74
CA ARG A 124 13.69 -5.55 -20.38
C ARG A 124 14.97 -4.73 -20.22
N VAL A 125 15.14 -4.02 -19.09
CA VAL A 125 16.38 -3.32 -18.71
C VAL A 125 16.82 -3.69 -17.28
N GLN A 126 18.11 -3.97 -17.06
CA GLN A 126 18.64 -4.34 -15.75
C GLN A 126 18.92 -3.11 -14.85
N ALA A 127 18.61 -3.21 -13.56
CA ALA A 127 18.76 -2.09 -12.61
C ALA A 127 20.02 -2.19 -11.74
N LYS A 128 20.88 -1.16 -11.77
CA LYS A 128 21.91 -0.90 -10.75
C LYS A 128 21.30 -0.17 -9.54
N ASN A 129 21.53 -0.71 -8.34
CA ASN A 129 21.20 -0.21 -6.98
C ASN A 129 19.70 -0.02 -6.68
N PRO A 130 19.00 -1.01 -6.08
CA PRO A 130 17.61 -0.86 -5.65
C PRO A 130 17.45 0.08 -4.45
N THR A 131 16.29 0.74 -4.37
CA THR A 131 15.84 1.38 -3.11
C THR A 131 15.48 0.31 -2.09
N ARG A 132 15.43 0.65 -0.79
CA ARG A 132 15.01 -0.28 0.26
C ARG A 132 13.62 -0.87 -0.01
N VAL A 133 12.67 -0.01 -0.38
CA VAL A 133 11.32 -0.43 -0.81
C VAL A 133 11.38 -1.35 -2.03
N GLY A 134 12.15 -0.98 -3.07
CA GLY A 134 12.26 -1.79 -4.29
C GLY A 134 12.89 -3.16 -4.05
N ALA A 135 13.87 -3.26 -3.15
CA ALA A 135 14.48 -4.54 -2.77
C ALA A 135 13.46 -5.44 -2.05
N VAL A 136 12.72 -4.89 -1.07
CA VAL A 136 11.69 -5.64 -0.32
C VAL A 136 10.55 -6.08 -1.23
N THR A 137 10.00 -5.20 -2.07
CA THR A 137 8.92 -5.57 -2.99
C THR A 137 9.38 -6.58 -4.03
N GLY A 138 10.60 -6.45 -4.56
CA GLY A 138 11.17 -7.43 -5.49
C GLY A 138 11.31 -8.82 -4.86
N LEU A 139 11.82 -8.89 -3.63
CA LEU A 139 11.97 -10.15 -2.89
C LEU A 139 10.61 -10.80 -2.60
N LEU A 140 9.65 -10.01 -2.08
CA LEU A 140 8.29 -10.50 -1.81
C LEU A 140 7.61 -11.02 -3.09
N TRP A 141 7.75 -10.28 -4.20
CA TRP A 141 7.19 -10.70 -5.48
C TRP A 141 7.78 -12.04 -5.94
N LYS A 142 9.11 -12.19 -5.87
CA LYS A 142 9.83 -13.42 -6.20
C LYS A 142 9.35 -14.61 -5.36
N CYS A 143 9.38 -14.48 -4.04
CA CYS A 143 8.99 -15.55 -3.12
C CYS A 143 7.52 -15.94 -3.30
N ALA A 144 6.62 -14.95 -3.43
CA ALA A 144 5.20 -15.22 -3.62
C ALA A 144 4.93 -15.93 -4.96
N MET A 145 5.58 -15.52 -6.07
CA MET A 145 5.46 -16.23 -7.34
C MET A 145 5.92 -17.68 -7.24
N ALA A 146 7.04 -17.94 -6.56
CA ALA A 146 7.55 -19.29 -6.37
C ALA A 146 6.57 -20.16 -5.56
N VAL A 147 5.97 -19.59 -4.51
CA VAL A 147 4.94 -20.26 -3.69
C VAL A 147 3.69 -20.57 -4.52
N LEU A 148 3.18 -19.61 -5.27
CA LEU A 148 1.99 -19.78 -6.10
C LEU A 148 2.19 -20.85 -7.18
N GLU A 149 3.39 -20.91 -7.78
CA GLU A 149 3.74 -21.96 -8.74
C GLU A 149 3.80 -23.34 -8.09
N ARG A 150 4.41 -23.47 -6.90
CA ARG A 150 4.45 -24.74 -6.15
C ARG A 150 3.03 -25.23 -5.84
N LYS A 151 2.15 -24.33 -5.35
CA LYS A 151 0.73 -24.64 -5.04
C LYS A 151 -0.04 -25.08 -6.29
N LYS A 152 0.30 -24.55 -7.47
CA LYS A 152 -0.32 -24.87 -8.76
C LYS A 152 0.38 -26.02 -9.50
N ASN A 153 0.99 -26.96 -8.77
CA ASN A 153 1.67 -28.13 -9.34
C ASN A 153 2.75 -27.80 -10.37
N GLY A 154 3.51 -26.72 -10.13
CA GLY A 154 4.57 -26.26 -11.04
C GLY A 154 4.07 -25.41 -12.22
N LEU A 155 2.79 -25.05 -12.26
CA LEU A 155 2.26 -24.14 -13.27
C LEU A 155 2.60 -22.69 -12.92
N ARG A 156 3.60 -22.13 -13.60
CA ARG A 156 3.93 -20.70 -13.51
C ARG A 156 2.96 -19.87 -14.35
N ARG A 157 2.31 -18.89 -13.71
CA ARG A 157 1.46 -17.90 -14.38
C ARG A 157 2.21 -16.59 -14.59
N PRO A 158 1.83 -15.79 -15.59
CA PRO A 158 2.20 -14.38 -15.62
C PRO A 158 1.77 -13.70 -14.32
N SER A 159 2.52 -12.69 -13.89
CA SER A 159 2.17 -11.92 -12.70
C SER A 159 2.28 -10.42 -12.93
N VAL A 160 1.45 -9.68 -12.20
CA VAL A 160 1.43 -8.22 -12.16
C VAL A 160 1.69 -7.77 -10.73
N PHE A 161 2.67 -6.89 -10.57
CA PHE A 161 2.93 -6.21 -9.31
C PHE A 161 2.64 -4.73 -9.46
N THR A 162 1.61 -4.28 -8.76
CA THR A 162 1.13 -2.90 -8.80
C THR A 162 1.64 -2.15 -7.57
N HIS A 163 2.40 -1.09 -7.78
CA HIS A 163 2.84 -0.19 -6.71
C HIS A 163 1.97 1.06 -6.70
N VAL A 164 1.43 1.42 -5.53
CA VAL A 164 0.68 2.67 -5.34
C VAL A 164 1.66 3.83 -5.21
N VAL A 165 1.55 4.83 -6.08
CA VAL A 165 2.50 5.94 -6.19
C VAL A 165 1.83 7.26 -5.79
N ASN A 166 2.43 7.99 -4.85
CA ASN A 166 2.03 9.37 -4.55
C ASN A 166 2.42 10.30 -5.70
N ILE A 167 1.41 10.91 -6.34
CA ILE A 167 1.62 11.73 -7.54
C ILE A 167 1.93 13.20 -7.24
N ARG A 168 1.75 13.69 -6.00
CA ARG A 168 1.88 15.12 -5.66
C ARG A 168 3.19 15.74 -6.15
N LYS A 169 4.33 15.05 -5.92
CA LYS A 169 5.66 15.52 -6.34
C LYS A 169 6.02 15.21 -7.80
N ARG A 170 5.19 14.43 -8.48
CA ARG A 170 5.38 13.99 -9.88
C ARG A 170 4.59 14.84 -10.86
N MET A 171 3.54 15.53 -10.38
CA MET A 171 2.82 16.54 -11.15
C MET A 171 3.75 17.66 -11.63
N ASN A 172 3.39 18.29 -12.75
CA ASN A 172 4.07 19.47 -13.27
C ASN A 172 3.05 20.63 -13.43
N PRO A 173 3.12 21.68 -12.59
CA PRO A 173 4.03 21.85 -11.45
C PRO A 173 3.72 20.88 -10.29
N PRO A 174 4.70 20.59 -9.40
CA PRO A 174 4.47 19.79 -8.20
C PRO A 174 3.43 20.43 -7.28
N LEU A 175 2.58 19.61 -6.67
CA LEU A 175 1.51 20.08 -5.77
C LEU A 175 2.06 20.40 -4.38
N SER A 176 1.70 21.58 -3.85
CA SER A 176 2.09 22.09 -2.52
C SER A 176 1.27 21.49 -1.38
N SER A 177 1.15 20.17 -1.35
CA SER A 177 0.50 19.38 -0.28
C SER A 177 -1.02 19.59 -0.08
N PRO A 178 -1.85 19.53 -1.14
CA PRO A 178 -3.30 19.46 -0.97
C PRO A 178 -3.72 18.22 -0.19
N LEU A 179 -4.79 18.37 0.60
CA LEU A 179 -5.50 17.24 1.21
C LEU A 179 -6.34 16.54 0.16
N GLY A 180 -6.57 15.24 0.34
CA GLY A 180 -7.26 14.42 -0.65
C GLY A 180 -6.47 13.16 -0.99
N ASN A 181 -6.96 12.46 -2.01
CA ASN A 181 -6.34 11.27 -2.57
C ASN A 181 -5.59 11.62 -3.86
N PHE A 182 -4.26 11.55 -3.82
CA PHE A 182 -3.38 11.82 -4.96
C PHE A 182 -2.47 10.62 -5.19
N LEU A 183 -3.07 9.54 -5.63
CA LEU A 183 -2.42 8.27 -5.87
C LEU A 183 -2.61 7.82 -7.32
N TRP A 184 -1.63 7.10 -7.85
CA TRP A 184 -1.76 6.37 -9.11
C TRP A 184 -1.14 4.97 -9.01
N LEU A 185 -1.56 4.07 -9.88
CA LEU A 185 -1.13 2.67 -9.90
C LEU A 185 -0.04 2.46 -10.95
N ALA A 186 1.16 2.07 -10.51
CA ALA A 186 2.25 1.68 -11.39
C ALA A 186 2.29 0.15 -11.50
N ALA A 187 1.95 -0.42 -12.66
CA ALA A 187 1.94 -1.86 -12.89
C ALA A 187 3.25 -2.35 -13.53
N ALA A 188 3.95 -3.25 -12.85
CA ALA A 188 5.07 -4.02 -13.38
C ALA A 188 4.60 -5.41 -13.79
N HIS A 189 5.04 -5.88 -14.95
CA HIS A 189 4.62 -7.18 -15.50
C HIS A 189 5.79 -8.15 -15.50
N TYR A 190 5.49 -9.40 -15.18
CA TYR A 190 6.42 -10.50 -15.38
C TYR A 190 5.73 -11.60 -16.19
N LYS A 191 6.22 -11.80 -17.41
CA LYS A 191 5.75 -12.83 -18.34
C LYS A 191 6.94 -13.69 -18.70
N ASP A 192 7.14 -14.75 -17.91
CA ASP A 192 8.08 -15.81 -18.25
C ASP A 192 7.41 -17.16 -17.95
N THR A 193 6.77 -17.71 -18.99
CA THR A 193 6.02 -18.97 -18.95
C THR A 193 6.87 -20.15 -19.44
N THR A 194 8.04 -19.89 -20.00
CA THR A 194 8.97 -20.89 -20.52
C THR A 194 10.10 -21.10 -19.54
N LYS A 195 10.34 -22.35 -19.15
CA LYS A 195 11.62 -22.76 -18.54
C LYS A 195 12.72 -22.60 -19.58
N SER A 196 13.12 -21.37 -19.90
CA SER A 196 14.17 -21.05 -20.85
C SER A 196 15.18 -20.15 -20.19
N HIS A 197 15.83 -20.70 -19.16
CA HIS A 197 17.26 -20.67 -18.92
C HIS A 197 17.48 -21.74 -17.84
N ASP A 198 18.54 -22.53 -17.95
CA ASP A 198 19.02 -23.43 -16.89
C ASP A 198 18.82 -22.70 -15.55
N GLY A 199 18.00 -23.23 -14.63
CA GLY A 199 17.34 -22.49 -13.52
C GLY A 199 18.29 -21.86 -12.49
N THR A 200 19.21 -21.02 -12.95
CA THR A 200 20.43 -20.54 -12.31
C THR A 200 20.54 -19.02 -12.34
N GLU A 201 19.82 -18.33 -13.24
CA GLU A 201 19.82 -16.86 -13.24
C GLU A 201 18.77 -16.34 -12.24
N ASP A 202 19.24 -15.57 -11.26
CA ASP A 202 18.38 -14.94 -10.27
C ASP A 202 17.45 -13.94 -10.95
N VAL A 203 16.13 -14.17 -10.84
CA VAL A 203 15.10 -13.29 -11.43
C VAL A 203 14.95 -11.97 -10.67
N LEU A 204 15.44 -11.89 -9.43
CA LEU A 204 15.24 -10.74 -8.55
C LEU A 204 15.69 -9.39 -9.17
N PRO A 205 16.89 -9.26 -9.79
CA PRO A 205 17.30 -8.02 -10.44
C PRO A 205 16.38 -7.60 -11.59
N SER A 206 15.79 -8.57 -12.30
CA SER A 206 14.82 -8.30 -13.35
C SER A 206 13.52 -7.74 -12.78
N LEU A 207 12.97 -8.38 -11.73
CA LEU A 207 11.75 -7.92 -11.06
C LEU A 207 11.90 -6.50 -10.48
N ILE A 208 13.03 -6.24 -9.81
CA ILE A 208 13.39 -4.90 -9.32
C ILE A 208 13.46 -3.90 -10.48
N GLY A 209 14.05 -4.30 -11.61
CA GLY A 209 14.13 -3.49 -12.82
C GLY A 209 12.75 -3.10 -13.36
N GLU A 210 11.83 -4.06 -13.46
CA GLU A 210 10.45 -3.84 -13.90
C GLU A 210 9.70 -2.91 -12.96
N LEU A 211 9.78 -3.15 -11.65
CA LEU A 211 9.17 -2.29 -10.63
C LEU A 211 9.65 -0.85 -10.74
N ARG A 212 10.98 -0.66 -10.89
CA ARG A 212 11.57 0.67 -11.03
C ARG A 212 11.08 1.36 -12.30
N ARG A 213 11.00 0.66 -13.43
CA ARG A 213 10.47 1.18 -14.70
C ARG A 213 9.01 1.59 -14.58
N ALA A 214 8.17 0.71 -14.03
CA ALA A 214 6.76 0.98 -13.87
C ALA A 214 6.55 2.25 -13.02
N ILE A 215 7.26 2.36 -11.89
CA ILE A 215 7.19 3.53 -11.01
C ILE A 215 7.75 4.79 -11.68
N SER A 216 8.80 4.70 -12.50
CA SER A 216 9.37 5.87 -13.18
C SER A 216 8.46 6.43 -14.26
N LYS A 217 7.66 5.57 -14.93
CA LYS A 217 6.69 5.99 -15.97
C LYS A 217 5.52 6.81 -15.44
N VAL A 218 5.24 6.77 -14.13
CA VAL A 218 4.27 7.67 -13.51
C VAL A 218 4.94 9.03 -13.29
N ASP A 219 5.13 9.79 -14.35
CA ASP A 219 5.78 11.11 -14.32
C ASP A 219 4.81 12.24 -14.70
N GLY A 220 5.32 13.47 -14.75
CA GLY A 220 4.49 14.65 -15.02
C GLY A 220 3.87 14.66 -16.42
N GLU A 221 4.53 14.06 -17.41
CA GLU A 221 4.00 13.95 -18.78
C GLU A 221 2.84 12.96 -18.81
N PHE A 222 3.04 11.77 -18.23
CA PHE A 222 1.99 10.77 -18.09
C PHE A 222 0.76 11.33 -17.35
N LEU A 223 0.97 11.98 -16.20
CA LEU A 223 -0.11 12.55 -15.38
C LEU A 223 -0.83 13.70 -16.10
N SER A 224 -0.12 14.49 -16.92
CA SER A 224 -0.74 15.52 -17.76
C SER A 224 -1.59 14.87 -18.86
N GLY A 225 -1.11 13.77 -19.45
CA GLY A 225 -1.86 12.94 -20.38
C GLY A 225 -3.16 12.42 -19.78
N LEU A 226 -3.13 11.86 -18.57
CA LEU A 226 -4.33 11.34 -17.90
C LEU A 226 -5.44 12.38 -17.73
N ARG A 227 -5.07 13.66 -17.59
CA ARG A 227 -6.03 14.77 -17.44
C ARG A 227 -6.67 15.19 -18.76
N GLN A 228 -6.02 14.92 -19.88
CA GLN A 228 -6.44 15.34 -21.21
C GLN A 228 -7.13 14.20 -21.96
N ASP A 229 -6.65 12.97 -21.75
CA ASP A 229 -7.11 11.79 -22.45
C ASP A 229 -7.47 10.68 -21.45
N ILE A 230 -8.78 10.58 -21.27
CA ILE A 230 -9.47 9.55 -20.48
C ILE A 230 -9.09 8.13 -20.93
N SER A 231 -8.80 7.89 -22.21
CA SER A 231 -8.44 6.55 -22.71
C SER A 231 -7.13 6.03 -22.11
N LEU A 232 -6.22 6.93 -21.70
CA LEU A 232 -4.98 6.57 -21.01
C LEU A 232 -5.23 5.96 -19.63
N ILE A 233 -6.33 6.35 -18.96
CA ILE A 233 -6.73 5.75 -17.69
C ILE A 233 -7.18 4.30 -17.93
N SER A 234 -8.04 4.06 -18.91
CA SER A 234 -8.47 2.70 -19.27
C SER A 234 -7.27 1.82 -19.63
N SER A 235 -6.38 2.28 -20.51
CA SER A 235 -5.16 1.54 -20.88
C SER A 235 -4.24 1.26 -19.69
N SER A 236 -4.13 2.20 -18.76
CA SER A 236 -3.34 2.00 -17.53
C SER A 236 -3.98 0.97 -16.60
N LEU A 237 -5.31 0.98 -16.47
CA LEU A 237 -6.04 -0.01 -15.67
C LEU A 237 -5.99 -1.41 -16.31
N GLU A 238 -6.03 -1.52 -17.63
CA GLU A 238 -5.80 -2.79 -18.35
C GLU A 238 -4.44 -3.40 -18.00
N LYS A 239 -3.39 -2.57 -17.88
CA LYS A 239 -2.07 -3.02 -17.41
C LYS A 239 -2.14 -3.52 -15.96
N VAL A 240 -2.84 -2.84 -15.06
CA VAL A 240 -3.03 -3.29 -13.67
C VAL A 240 -3.76 -4.64 -13.62
N LEU A 241 -4.76 -4.82 -14.49
CA LEU A 241 -5.54 -6.04 -14.63
C LEU A 241 -4.80 -7.15 -15.39
N GLY A 242 -3.59 -6.89 -15.90
CA GLY A 242 -2.81 -7.88 -16.64
C GLY A 242 -3.50 -8.35 -17.92
N VAL A 243 -4.32 -7.49 -18.54
CA VAL A 243 -5.03 -7.80 -19.77
C VAL A 243 -4.04 -8.20 -20.86
N GLY A 244 -4.30 -9.33 -21.52
CA GLY A 244 -3.42 -9.87 -22.57
C GLY A 244 -2.17 -10.62 -22.08
N LEU A 245 -1.91 -10.69 -20.77
CA LEU A 245 -0.77 -11.45 -20.24
C LEU A 245 -1.01 -12.97 -20.26
N SER A 246 -2.24 -13.41 -19.99
CA SER A 246 -2.61 -14.82 -19.96
C SER A 246 -2.99 -15.34 -21.34
N GLU A 247 -2.11 -16.13 -21.97
CA GLU A 247 -2.30 -16.69 -23.32
C GLU A 247 -3.23 -17.91 -23.38
N LYS A 248 -3.44 -18.60 -22.26
CA LYS A 248 -4.14 -19.90 -22.21
C LYS A 248 -5.33 -19.95 -21.23
N GLY A 249 -5.82 -18.77 -20.81
CA GLY A 249 -6.91 -18.68 -19.83
C GLY A 249 -6.55 -19.21 -18.43
N HIS A 250 -5.25 -19.42 -18.14
CA HIS A 250 -4.80 -19.88 -16.83
C HIS A 250 -4.84 -18.79 -15.77
N GLY A 251 -5.13 -17.53 -16.13
CA GLY A 251 -5.19 -16.40 -15.22
C GLY A 251 -3.84 -15.73 -14.98
N VAL A 252 -3.86 -14.66 -14.20
CA VAL A 252 -2.71 -13.82 -13.85
C VAL A 252 -2.65 -13.69 -12.34
N ASP A 253 -1.45 -13.71 -11.77
CA ASP A 253 -1.25 -13.54 -10.33
C ASP A 253 -1.05 -12.04 -10.02
N HIS A 254 -1.90 -11.47 -9.17
CA HIS A 254 -1.91 -10.03 -8.88
C HIS A 254 -1.41 -9.73 -7.47
N PHE A 255 -0.50 -8.76 -7.38
CA PHE A 255 0.02 -8.20 -6.13
C PHE A 255 -0.14 -6.69 -6.14
N VAL A 256 -0.63 -6.12 -5.05
CA VAL A 256 -0.74 -4.67 -4.86
C VAL A 256 0.08 -4.27 -3.64
N CYS A 257 0.92 -3.26 -3.78
CA CYS A 257 1.76 -2.75 -2.71
C CYS A 257 1.48 -1.28 -2.43
N SER A 258 1.21 -0.96 -1.17
CA SER A 258 1.12 0.41 -0.66
C SER A 258 2.26 0.66 0.34
N SER A 259 3.19 1.53 -0.02
CA SER A 259 4.33 1.86 0.85
C SER A 259 4.01 3.04 1.75
N TRP A 260 4.03 2.83 3.05
CA TRP A 260 3.95 3.85 4.10
C TRP A 260 5.34 4.30 4.59
N CYS A 261 6.40 3.80 3.97
CA CYS A 261 7.76 4.22 4.24
C CYS A 261 7.97 5.70 3.91
N ASN A 262 8.76 6.39 4.73
CA ASN A 262 9.01 7.83 4.77
C ASN A 262 7.83 8.69 5.25
N PHE A 263 6.68 8.10 5.63
CA PHE A 263 5.73 8.84 6.46
C PHE A 263 6.30 8.99 7.86
N ARG A 264 6.23 10.19 8.42
CA ARG A 264 6.82 10.52 9.71
C ARG A 264 5.88 10.16 10.86
N PHE A 265 5.20 9.01 10.78
CA PHE A 265 4.24 8.58 11.80
C PHE A 265 4.90 8.43 13.17
N TYR A 266 6.12 7.90 13.24
CA TYR A 266 6.87 7.78 14.51
C TYR A 266 7.34 9.11 15.11
N ASP A 267 7.33 10.21 14.34
CA ASP A 267 7.66 11.55 14.85
C ASP A 267 6.44 12.26 15.46
N ILE A 268 5.25 11.67 15.36
CA ILE A 268 4.02 12.21 15.91
C ILE A 268 4.01 11.92 17.41
N ASP A 269 3.82 12.98 18.21
CA ASP A 269 3.82 12.92 19.67
C ASP A 269 2.64 13.71 20.21
N PHE A 270 1.68 13.05 20.85
CA PHE A 270 0.49 13.69 21.41
C PHE A 270 0.75 14.44 22.74
N GLY A 271 2.00 14.45 23.21
CA GLY A 271 2.42 14.98 24.51
C GLY A 271 2.79 13.88 25.51
N TRP A 272 2.74 12.61 25.10
CA TRP A 272 3.05 11.44 25.94
C TRP A 272 4.27 10.65 25.44
N GLY A 273 5.00 11.20 24.48
CA GLY A 273 6.14 10.57 23.83
C GLY A 273 5.81 9.97 22.47
N ARG A 274 6.85 9.49 21.79
CA ARG A 274 6.76 8.89 20.46
C ARG A 274 6.10 7.51 20.50
N HIS A 275 5.44 7.15 19.40
CA HIS A 275 4.83 5.84 19.23
C HIS A 275 5.88 4.72 19.31
N VAL A 276 5.57 3.64 20.05
CA VAL A 276 6.44 2.46 20.15
C VAL A 276 6.32 1.52 18.95
N TRP A 277 5.21 1.62 18.22
CA TRP A 277 4.88 0.82 17.04
C TRP A 277 3.75 1.48 16.24
N VAL A 278 3.82 1.37 14.91
CA VAL A 278 2.81 1.81 13.95
C VAL A 278 2.56 0.65 12.99
N SER A 279 1.30 0.33 12.73
CA SER A 279 0.90 -0.79 11.86
C SER A 279 -0.41 -0.49 11.14
N THR A 280 -0.70 -1.27 10.09
CA THR A 280 -1.99 -1.34 9.40
C THR A 280 -2.86 -2.45 10.01
N ALA A 281 -4.15 -2.17 10.23
CA ALA A 281 -5.13 -3.12 10.76
C ALA A 281 -6.43 -3.03 9.97
N GLY A 282 -7.29 -4.06 10.04
CA GLY A 282 -8.69 -3.94 9.60
C GLY A 282 -8.99 -4.24 8.13
N LEU A 283 -8.28 -5.17 7.50
CA LEU A 283 -8.67 -5.67 6.16
C LEU A 283 -9.46 -6.96 6.32
N CYS A 284 -10.77 -6.82 6.46
CA CYS A 284 -11.70 -7.95 6.70
C CYS A 284 -12.49 -8.39 5.46
N GLU A 285 -12.19 -7.87 4.27
CA GLU A 285 -12.89 -8.26 3.05
C GLU A 285 -11.99 -9.00 2.06
N PRO A 286 -12.48 -10.07 1.41
CA PRO A 286 -11.72 -10.78 0.40
C PRO A 286 -11.47 -9.87 -0.81
N MET A 287 -10.23 -9.40 -0.95
CA MET A 287 -9.78 -8.70 -2.14
C MET A 287 -9.32 -9.73 -3.18
N PHE A 288 -9.56 -9.44 -4.46
CA PHE A 288 -9.15 -10.30 -5.58
C PHE A 288 -7.63 -10.24 -5.88
N PHE A 289 -6.87 -9.47 -5.11
CA PHE A 289 -5.42 -9.34 -5.20
C PHE A 289 -4.76 -9.54 -3.85
N ASN A 290 -3.53 -10.06 -3.90
CA ASN A 290 -2.65 -10.14 -2.74
C ASN A 290 -2.17 -8.73 -2.36
N LEU A 291 -2.37 -8.33 -1.11
CA LEU A 291 -2.12 -6.95 -0.67
C LEU A 291 -0.91 -6.88 0.26
N ILE A 292 -0.04 -5.89 0.02
CA ILE A 292 1.20 -5.68 0.75
C ILE A 292 1.23 -4.23 1.26
N PHE A 293 1.42 -4.03 2.56
CA PHE A 293 1.78 -2.73 3.11
C PHE A 293 3.21 -2.75 3.64
N LEU A 294 3.96 -1.70 3.34
CA LEU A 294 5.33 -1.55 3.84
C LEU A 294 5.39 -0.38 4.82
N VAL A 295 5.70 -0.66 6.08
CA VAL A 295 5.79 0.35 7.14
C VAL A 295 7.24 0.45 7.60
N ASP A 296 7.72 1.67 7.86
CA ASP A 296 9.06 1.81 8.44
C ASP A 296 9.09 1.21 9.84
N THR A 297 10.24 0.68 10.22
CA THR A 297 10.50 0.30 11.61
C THR A 297 10.92 1.52 12.43
N THR A 298 10.73 1.48 13.75
CA THR A 298 11.21 2.51 14.69
C THR A 298 12.72 2.80 14.58
N SER A 299 13.51 1.82 14.15
CA SER A 299 14.96 1.96 13.91
C SER A 299 15.32 2.82 12.68
N GLY A 300 14.36 3.16 11.82
CA GLY A 300 14.53 3.97 10.60
C GLY A 300 15.19 3.26 9.41
N ASN A 301 15.84 2.12 9.64
CA ASN A 301 16.59 1.39 8.62
C ASN A 301 15.90 0.12 8.13
N GLY A 302 15.01 -0.49 8.93
CA GLY A 302 14.21 -1.66 8.55
C GLY A 302 12.83 -1.31 7.99
N ILE A 303 12.22 -2.26 7.29
CA ILE A 303 10.82 -2.24 6.81
C ILE A 303 10.08 -3.43 7.41
N GLU A 304 8.89 -3.19 7.93
CA GLU A 304 7.89 -4.20 8.28
C GLU A 304 6.93 -4.36 7.10
N ALA A 305 6.75 -5.60 6.63
CA ALA A 305 5.87 -5.92 5.52
C ALA A 305 4.63 -6.68 6.02
N TRP A 306 3.47 -6.05 5.87
CA TRP A 306 2.17 -6.68 6.14
C TRP A 306 1.64 -7.27 4.85
N VAL A 307 1.66 -8.59 4.77
CA VAL A 307 1.26 -9.34 3.57
C VAL A 307 -0.07 -10.03 3.83
N ILE A 308 -1.03 -9.84 2.93
CA ILE A 308 -2.38 -10.39 3.01
C ILE A 308 -2.61 -11.21 1.74
N MET A 309 -2.82 -12.51 1.94
CA MET A 309 -3.01 -13.52 0.88
C MET A 309 -3.98 -14.59 1.38
N ASP A 310 -4.35 -15.52 0.50
CA ASP A 310 -5.03 -16.76 0.88
C ASP A 310 -4.25 -17.50 2.00
N GLU A 311 -4.98 -18.09 2.95
CA GLU A 311 -4.40 -18.71 4.14
C GLU A 311 -3.38 -19.81 3.81
N GLN A 312 -3.68 -20.65 2.80
CA GLN A 312 -2.77 -21.72 2.39
C GLN A 312 -1.53 -21.18 1.68
N GLU A 313 -1.67 -20.10 0.92
CA GLU A 313 -0.55 -19.42 0.26
C GLU A 313 0.35 -18.71 1.25
N MET A 314 -0.26 -18.06 2.25
CA MET A 314 0.46 -17.42 3.34
C MET A 314 1.28 -18.42 4.14
N ALA A 315 0.70 -19.58 4.50
CA ALA A 315 1.41 -20.63 5.22
C ALA A 315 2.67 -21.09 4.46
N LEU A 316 2.56 -21.28 3.14
CA LEU A 316 3.71 -21.64 2.29
C LEU A 316 4.73 -20.51 2.16
N LEU A 317 4.29 -19.25 2.13
CA LEU A 317 5.18 -18.09 2.06
C LEU A 317 5.97 -17.90 3.36
N GLN A 318 5.34 -18.11 4.51
CA GLN A 318 5.99 -18.04 5.83
C GLN A 318 7.10 -19.08 6.00
N GLU A 319 7.03 -20.19 5.27
CA GLU A 319 8.04 -21.25 5.29
C GLU A 319 9.05 -21.14 4.14
N ASP A 320 8.94 -20.14 3.25
CA ASP A 320 9.84 -20.02 2.10
C ASP A 320 11.28 -19.73 2.58
N PRO A 321 12.26 -20.59 2.21
CA PRO A 321 13.61 -20.49 2.75
C PRO A 321 14.34 -19.23 2.29
N GLU A 322 14.01 -18.72 1.10
CA GLU A 322 14.62 -17.47 0.62
C GLU A 322 14.07 -16.28 1.40
N LEU A 323 12.75 -16.22 1.64
CA LEU A 323 12.17 -15.18 2.48
C LEU A 323 12.73 -15.22 3.91
N CYS A 324 12.77 -16.40 4.54
CA CYS A 324 13.28 -16.59 5.89
C CYS A 324 14.77 -16.26 6.05
N ALA A 325 15.55 -16.27 4.96
CA ALA A 325 16.95 -15.87 4.99
C ALA A 325 17.13 -14.35 5.18
N PHE A 326 16.13 -13.55 4.81
CA PHE A 326 16.20 -12.08 4.82
C PHE A 326 15.16 -11.41 5.73
N ALA A 327 14.12 -12.14 6.16
CA ALA A 327 13.03 -11.61 6.97
C ALA A 327 12.80 -12.47 8.23
N ASN A 328 12.51 -11.80 9.34
CA ASN A 328 11.89 -12.46 10.49
C ASN A 328 10.38 -12.51 10.23
N VAL A 329 9.81 -13.71 10.26
CA VAL A 329 8.37 -13.91 10.05
C VAL A 329 7.63 -13.75 11.37
N ASN A 330 6.57 -12.93 11.36
CA ASN A 330 5.74 -12.59 12.54
C ASN A 330 6.54 -12.24 13.82
N PRO A 331 7.54 -11.34 13.74
CA PRO A 331 8.31 -10.95 14.91
C PRO A 331 7.45 -10.11 15.85
N SER A 332 7.74 -10.16 17.16
CA SER A 332 7.14 -9.21 18.10
C SER A 332 7.53 -7.78 17.71
N PRO A 333 6.58 -6.84 17.64
CA PRO A 333 6.86 -5.41 17.47
C PRO A 333 7.93 -4.85 18.42
N LEU A 334 8.04 -5.40 19.63
CA LEU A 334 9.05 -4.98 20.61
C LEU A 334 10.47 -5.38 20.21
N THR A 335 10.63 -6.53 19.55
CA THR A 335 11.95 -7.00 19.09
C THR A 335 12.49 -6.15 17.95
N ILE A 336 11.60 -5.65 17.09
CA ILE A 336 11.93 -4.74 15.99
C ILE A 336 12.43 -3.39 16.52
N SER A 337 11.86 -2.92 17.64
CA SER A 337 12.22 -1.65 18.28
C SER A 337 13.46 -1.69 19.19
N SER A 338 13.99 -2.88 19.49
CA SER A 338 15.03 -3.08 20.52
C SER A 338 16.48 -2.90 20.04
N LYS A 339 16.72 -2.62 18.76
CA LYS A 339 18.06 -2.20 18.26
C LYS A 339 18.27 -0.69 18.38
N LEU A 340 18.04 -0.15 19.58
CA LEU A 340 18.33 1.24 19.95
C LEU A 340 19.70 1.37 20.60
#